data_AF-A0AAE5WHI9-F1
#
_entry.id   AF-A0AAE5WHI9-F1
#
_cell.length_a   1.000
_cell.length_b   1.000
_cell.length_c   1.000
_cell.angle_alpha   90.00
_cell.angle_beta   90.00
_cell.angle_gamma   90.00
#
_symmetry.space_group_name_H-M   'P 1'
#
loop_
_entity.id
_entity.type
_entity.pdbx_description
1 polymer ?
#
loop_
_entity_poly.entity_id
_entity_poly.type
_entity_poly.pdbx_seq_one_letter_code
_entity_poly.pdbx_strand_id
1 'polypeptide(L)' 'MKFSIIIPFYQAEHHILVSLTSCLNQTYQNFEAIFIDD' A
#
# COMPACT_ATOMS: atom_id res chain seq x y z
N MET A 1 11.37 -6.58 13.00
CA MET A 1 11.97 -5.52 12.17
C MET A 1 10.83 -4.83 11.44
N LYS A 2 10.54 -3.57 11.77
CA LYS A 2 9.45 -2.81 11.12
C LYS A 2 9.97 -2.25 9.80
N PHE A 3 9.17 -2.28 8.75
CA PHE A 3 9.51 -1.69 7.45
C PHE A 3 8.34 -0.88 6.89
N SER A 4 8.64 -0.04 5.91
CA SER A 4 7.69 0.90 5.32
C SER A 4 7.55 0.60 3.82
N ILE A 5 6.30 0.52 3.35
CA ILE A 5 5.95 0.28 1.95
C ILE A 5 5.48 1.63 1.39
N ILE A 6 6.17 2.15 0.39
CA ILE A 6 5.79 3.41 -0.27
C ILE A 6 5.19 3.07 -1.63
N ILE A 7 3.95 3.53 -1.87
CA ILE A 7 3.19 3.25 -3.08
C ILE A 7 2.80 4.59 -3.72
N PRO A 8 3.56 5.08 -4.71
CA PRO A 8 3.14 6.21 -5.51
C PRO A 8 2.00 5.80 -6.44
N PHE A 9 1.00 6.66 -6.61
CA PHE A 9 -0.08 6.46 -7.55
C PHE A 9 -0.28 7.71 -8.41
N TYR A 10 -0.64 7.51 -9.68
CA TYR A 10 -0.97 8.56 -10.63
C TYR A 10 -2.20 8.12 -11.41
N GLN A 11 -3.33 8.82 -11.25
CA GLN A 11 -4.63 8.49 -11.89
C GLN A 11 -5.01 7.00 -11.73
N ALA A 12 -4.59 6.34 -10.66
CA ALA A 12 -4.70 4.89 -10.46
C ALA A 12 -5.88 4.50 -9.55
N GLU A 13 -6.97 5.27 -9.61
CA GLU A 13 -8.17 5.11 -8.76
C GLU A 13 -8.72 3.67 -8.78
N HIS A 14 -8.60 2.97 -9.91
CA HIS A 14 -9.08 1.60 -10.05
C HIS A 14 -8.12 0.54 -9.48
N HIS A 15 -6.81 0.82 -9.43
CA HIS A 15 -5.80 -0.15 -8.99
C HIS A 15 -5.42 0.03 -7.51
N ILE A 16 -5.71 1.19 -6.91
CA ILE A 16 -5.36 1.47 -5.52
C ILE A 16 -6.08 0.53 -4.55
N LEU A 17 -7.32 0.15 -4.84
CA LEU A 17 -8.10 -0.79 -4.02
C LEU A 17 -7.45 -2.17 -3.97
N VAL A 18 -6.94 -2.66 -5.10
CA VAL A 18 -6.26 -3.96 -5.16
C VAL A 18 -4.98 -3.95 -4.34
N SER A 19 -4.17 -2.90 -4.48
CA SER A 19 -2.93 -2.72 -3.70
C SER A 19 -3.21 -2.58 -2.21
N LEU A 20 -4.25 -1.84 -1.84
CA LEU A 20 -4.68 -1.68 -0.45
C LEU A 20 -5.13 -3.01 0.15
N THR A 21 -6.03 -3.73 -0.52
CA THR A 21 -6.51 -5.05 -0.07
C THR A 21 -5.35 -6.05 0.03
N SER A 22 -4.39 -6.01 -0.91
CA SER A 22 -3.18 -6.84 -0.86
C SER A 22 -2.31 -6.53 0.37
N CYS A 23 -2.10 -5.25 0.70
CA CYS A 23 -1.35 -4.84 1.88
C CYS A 23 -2.07 -5.26 3.17
N LEU A 24 -3.39 -5.05 3.26
CA LEU A 24 -4.17 -5.41 4.45
C LEU A 24 -4.15 -6.91 4.73
N ASN A 25 -4.13 -7.74 3.69
CA ASN A 25 -4.14 -9.20 3.79
C ASN A 25 -2.75 -9.84 3.98
N GLN A 26 -1.69 -9.07 4.21
CA GLN A 26 -0.36 -9.62 4.48
C GLN A 26 -0.34 -10.42 5.79
N THR A 27 0.36 -11.56 5.80
CA THR A 27 0.55 -12.37 7.02
C THR A 27 1.43 -11.67 8.05
N TYR A 28 2.31 -10.78 7.59
CA TYR A 28 3.13 -9.92 8.43
C TYR A 28 2.49 -8.54 8.56
N GLN A 29 2.15 -8.11 9.77
CA GLN A 29 1.37 -6.89 10.03
C GLN A 29 2.20 -5.73 10.62
N ASN A 30 3.47 -5.96 10.93
CA ASN A 30 4.33 -4.94 11.53
C ASN A 30 5.04 -4.11 10.45
N PHE A 31 4.24 -3.47 9.61
CA PHE A 31 4.68 -2.55 8.57
C PHE A 31 3.76 -1.32 8.52
N GLU A 32 4.19 -0.29 7.80
CA GLU A 32 3.34 0.85 7.44
C GLU A 32 3.28 0.99 5.93
N ALA A 33 2.10 1.29 5.38
CA ALA A 33 1.91 1.55 3.96
C ALA A 33 1.58 3.03 3.75
N ILE A 34 2.40 3.72 2.96
CA ILE A 34 2.29 5.15 2.68
C ILE A 34 1.93 5.29 1.21
N PHE A 35 0.72 5.75 0.96
CA PHE A 35 0.21 6.01 -0.39
C PHE A 35 0.41 7.49 -0.71
N ILE A 36 1.05 7.77 -1.84
CA ILE A 36 1.38 9.13 -2.28
C ILE A 36 0.76 9.34 -3.66
N ASP A 37 -0.19 10.27 -3.76
CA ASP A 37 -0.68 10.76 -5.05
C ASP A 37 0.33 11.77 -5.60
N ASP A 38 0.49 11.82 -6.91
CA ASP A 38 1.25 12.88 -7.59
C ASP A 38 0.35 14.10 -7.88
#